data_AF-A0A6I2FSB8-F1
#
_entry.id   AF-A0A6I2FSB8-F1
#
_cell.length_a   1.000
_cell.length_b   1.000
_cell.length_c   1.000
_cell.angle_alpha   90.00
_cell.angle_beta   90.00
_cell.angle_gamma   90.00
#
_symmetry.space_group_name_H-M   'P 1'
#
loop_
_entity.id
_entity.type
_entity.pdbx_description
1 polymer ?
#
loop_
_entity_poly.entity_id
_entity_poly.type
_entity_poly.pdbx_seq_one_letter_code
_entity_poly.pdbx_strand_id
1 'polypeptide(L)'
;MPAGWGSPSANSKTGRAGRDEKLGVRWSDPNNKGNSIRIDKGDPTNGLASQQVDHVVINVNGRIIDKNGNPIDAPKPSKTAEAHIPLSEWLTWKAWDHP
;
A
#
# COMPACT_ATOMS: atom_id res chain seq x y z
N MET A 1 12.64 1.01 -0.14
CA MET A 1 11.94 2.18 0.43
C MET A 1 12.68 3.45 0.05
N PRO A 2 12.00 4.59 -0.17
CA PRO A 2 12.65 5.83 -0.58
C PRO A 2 13.62 6.33 0.50
N ALA A 3 14.78 6.82 0.07
CA ALA A 3 15.76 7.39 0.98
C ALA A 3 15.16 8.58 1.73
N GLY A 4 15.43 8.68 3.04
CA GLY A 4 14.98 9.80 3.87
C GLY A 4 13.56 9.67 4.46
N TRP A 5 12.80 8.61 4.13
CA TRP A 5 11.44 8.41 4.69
C TRP A 5 11.42 7.81 6.11
N GLY A 6 12.58 7.45 6.65
CA GLY A 6 12.72 6.87 7.99
C GLY A 6 12.10 5.47 8.12
N SER A 7 11.84 5.06 9.36
CA SER A 7 11.27 3.76 9.70
C SER A 7 9.76 3.71 9.45
N PRO A 8 9.19 2.53 9.11
CA PRO A 8 7.75 2.40 9.01
C PRO A 8 7.06 2.58 10.36
N SER A 9 5.80 3.01 10.29
CA SER A 9 4.85 2.91 11.39
C SER A 9 3.94 1.70 11.17
N ALA A 10 3.61 0.97 12.23
CA ALA A 10 2.59 -0.07 12.17
C ALA A 10 1.23 0.56 11.82
N ASN A 11 0.41 -0.11 11.01
CA ASN A 11 -0.93 0.38 10.71
C ASN A 11 -1.80 0.34 12.00
N SER A 12 -2.87 1.13 12.06
CA SER A 12 -3.73 1.21 13.27
C SER A 12 -4.53 -0.06 13.59
N LYS A 13 -4.39 -1.12 12.77
CA LYS A 13 -5.04 -2.42 12.97
C LYS A 13 -4.11 -3.44 13.64
N THR A 14 -2.80 -3.19 13.63
CA THR A 14 -1.80 -3.96 14.38
C THR A 14 -2.10 -3.87 15.89
N GLY A 15 -2.33 -5.00 16.55
CA GLY A 15 -2.48 -5.08 18.02
C GLY A 15 -3.90 -4.98 18.60
N ARG A 16 -4.96 -5.01 17.79
CA ARG A 16 -6.33 -5.24 18.34
C ARG A 16 -6.55 -6.75 18.49
N ALA A 17 -6.73 -7.21 19.73
CA ALA A 17 -7.07 -8.61 20.05
C ALA A 17 -8.20 -9.11 19.13
N GLY A 18 -7.94 -10.21 18.41
CA GLY A 18 -8.89 -10.81 17.45
C GLY A 18 -8.83 -10.25 16.03
N ARG A 19 -7.79 -9.49 15.65
CA ARG A 19 -7.54 -9.02 14.26
C ARG A 19 -6.08 -9.19 13.83
N ASP A 20 -5.47 -10.31 14.20
CA ASP A 20 -4.10 -10.66 13.82
C ASP A 20 -3.88 -10.77 12.29
N GLU A 21 -4.95 -10.65 11.51
CA GLU A 21 -5.00 -10.81 10.05
C GLU A 21 -4.75 -9.51 9.27
N LYS A 22 -4.76 -8.34 9.90
CA LYS A 22 -4.60 -7.03 9.19
C LYS A 22 -3.30 -6.32 9.52
N LEU A 23 -2.23 -7.10 9.62
CA LEU A 23 -0.87 -6.60 9.79
C LEU A 23 -0.46 -5.79 8.57
N GLY A 24 0.13 -4.62 8.80
CA GLY A 24 0.66 -3.80 7.73
C GLY A 24 1.49 -2.67 8.29
N VAL A 25 2.36 -2.14 7.44
CA VAL A 25 3.31 -1.08 7.76
C VAL A 25 3.18 0.04 6.75
N ARG A 26 3.36 1.27 7.24
CA ARG A 26 3.26 2.47 6.44
C ARG A 26 4.52 3.31 6.56
N TRP A 27 5.07 3.68 5.42
CA TRP A 27 6.02 4.78 5.30
C TRP A 27 5.31 6.01 4.77
N SER A 28 5.66 7.17 5.29
CA SER A 28 5.16 8.47 4.81
C SER A 28 6.36 9.38 4.59
N ASP A 29 6.34 10.14 3.50
CA ASP A 29 7.39 11.11 3.22
C ASP A 29 7.31 12.26 4.27
N PRO A 30 8.40 12.52 5.01
CA PRO A 30 8.41 13.58 6.02
C PRO A 30 8.28 14.98 5.41
N ASN A 31 8.67 15.15 4.14
CA ASN A 31 8.64 16.42 3.43
C ASN A 31 7.36 16.60 2.60
N ASN A 32 6.64 15.52 2.31
CA ASN A 32 5.40 15.56 1.55
C ASN A 32 4.37 14.55 2.06
N LYS A 33 3.46 14.99 2.94
CA LYS A 33 2.42 14.11 3.51
C LYS A 33 1.46 13.49 2.48
N GLY A 34 1.47 13.97 1.23
CA GLY A 34 0.75 13.37 0.11
C GLY A 34 1.40 12.08 -0.42
N ASN A 35 2.66 11.81 -0.07
CA ASN A 35 3.40 10.62 -0.47
C ASN A 35 3.39 9.58 0.67
N SER A 36 2.94 8.36 0.37
CA SER A 36 3.04 7.25 1.31
C SER A 36 2.99 5.90 0.64
N ILE A 37 3.70 4.93 1.22
CA ILE A 37 3.66 3.51 0.83
C ILE A 37 3.08 2.75 2.01
N ARG A 38 2.08 1.91 1.74
CA ARG A 38 1.55 0.97 2.72
C ARG A 38 1.74 -0.45 2.20
N ILE A 39 2.39 -1.30 2.98
CA ILE A 39 2.47 -2.73 2.72
C ILE A 39 1.53 -3.41 3.70
N ASP A 40 0.57 -4.15 3.18
CA ASP A 40 -0.40 -4.91 3.97
C ASP A 40 -0.18 -6.41 3.73
N LYS A 41 -0.29 -7.20 4.79
CA LYS A 41 -0.31 -8.66 4.71
C LYS A 41 -1.61 -9.11 4.05
N GLY A 42 -1.52 -10.10 3.18
CA GLY A 42 -2.68 -10.73 2.54
C GLY A 42 -3.58 -11.42 3.55
N ASP A 43 -4.89 -11.34 3.31
CA ASP A 43 -5.92 -12.03 4.06
C ASP A 43 -6.63 -13.03 3.14
N PRO A 44 -6.31 -14.33 3.21
CA PRO A 44 -6.87 -15.35 2.32
C PRO A 44 -8.41 -15.44 2.36
N THR A 45 -9.05 -14.94 3.42
CA THR A 45 -10.51 -14.95 3.59
C THR A 45 -11.19 -13.72 3.00
N ASN A 46 -10.41 -12.75 2.50
CA ASN A 46 -10.93 -11.49 1.97
C ASN A 46 -11.73 -11.73 0.68
N GLY A 47 -12.88 -11.05 0.55
CA GLY A 47 -13.73 -11.14 -0.64
C GLY A 47 -13.14 -10.48 -1.89
N LEU A 48 -12.10 -9.65 -1.74
CA LEU A 48 -11.35 -9.08 -2.85
C LEU A 48 -10.09 -9.91 -3.08
N ALA A 49 -10.01 -10.58 -4.24
CA ALA A 49 -8.85 -11.41 -4.60
C ALA A 49 -7.52 -10.64 -4.54
N SER A 50 -7.52 -9.34 -4.88
CA SER A 50 -6.33 -8.49 -4.79
C SER A 50 -5.83 -8.24 -3.36
N GLN A 51 -6.64 -8.49 -2.34
CA GLN A 51 -6.27 -8.40 -0.92
C GLN A 51 -5.97 -9.76 -0.27
N GLN A 52 -6.07 -10.86 -1.02
CA GLN A 52 -5.76 -12.20 -0.51
C GLN A 52 -4.26 -12.48 -0.47
N VAL A 53 -3.46 -11.66 -1.16
CA VAL A 53 -2.00 -11.72 -1.18
C VAL A 53 -1.41 -10.49 -0.51
N ASP A 54 -0.16 -10.60 -0.07
CA ASP A 54 0.61 -9.43 0.37
C ASP A 54 0.65 -8.39 -0.75
N HIS A 55 0.32 -7.15 -0.41
CA HIS A 55 0.14 -6.11 -1.40
C HIS A 55 0.61 -4.75 -0.90
N VAL A 56 0.81 -3.85 -1.86
CA VAL A 56 1.24 -2.48 -1.66
C VAL A 56 0.17 -1.54 -2.16
N VAL A 57 -0.12 -0.50 -1.38
CA VAL A 57 -0.93 0.65 -1.78
C VAL A 57 -0.02 1.87 -1.75
N ILE A 58 0.05 2.59 -2.86
CA ILE A 58 0.93 3.74 -3.04
C ILE A 58 0.08 4.99 -3.20
N ASN A 59 0.43 6.04 -2.47
CA ASN A 59 -0.13 7.38 -2.61
C ASN A 59 0.99 8.30 -3.08
N VAL A 60 0.76 9.02 -4.17
CA VAL A 60 1.67 9.99 -4.76
C VAL A 60 0.95 11.34 -4.79
N ASN A 61 1.45 12.31 -4.04
CA ASN A 61 0.88 13.66 -3.96
C ASN A 61 -0.64 13.68 -3.67
N GLY A 62 -1.13 12.74 -2.85
CA GLY A 62 -2.55 12.63 -2.52
C GLY A 62 -3.40 11.83 -3.50
N ARG A 63 -2.80 11.24 -4.55
CA ARG A 63 -3.47 10.35 -5.50
C ARG A 63 -2.97 8.92 -5.36
N ILE A 64 -3.90 7.96 -5.27
CA ILE A 64 -3.55 6.54 -5.30
C ILE A 64 -3.25 6.14 -6.73
N ILE A 65 -2.20 5.33 -6.93
CA ILE A 65 -1.77 4.86 -8.23
C ILE A 65 -2.00 3.36 -8.41
N ASP A 66 -2.12 2.94 -9.67
CA ASP A 66 -2.20 1.54 -10.08
C ASP A 66 -0.80 0.93 -10.24
N LYS A 67 -0.75 -0.35 -10.66
CA LYS A 67 0.49 -1.09 -10.94
C LYS A 67 1.35 -0.53 -12.08
N ASN A 68 0.84 0.43 -12.84
CA ASN A 68 1.57 1.07 -13.94
C ASN A 68 2.07 2.47 -13.52
N GLY A 69 1.82 2.90 -12.28
CA GLY A 69 2.13 4.24 -11.81
C GLY A 69 1.08 5.29 -12.21
N ASN A 70 -0.07 4.89 -12.75
CA ASN A 70 -1.12 5.82 -13.18
C ASN A 70 -2.08 6.14 -12.03
N PRO A 71 -2.51 7.40 -11.87
CA PRO A 71 -3.55 7.75 -10.92
C PRO A 71 -4.86 6.99 -11.18
N ILE A 72 -5.46 6.47 -10.13
CA ILE A 72 -6.75 5.77 -10.19
C ILE A 72 -7.88 6.78 -10.10
N ASP A 73 -8.67 6.90 -11.17
CA ASP A 73 -9.85 7.74 -11.22
C ASP A 73 -11.09 6.99 -10.71
N ALA A 74 -11.26 6.97 -9.39
CA ALA A 74 -12.43 6.37 -8.75
C ALA A 74 -12.84 7.20 -7.52
N PRO A 75 -14.12 7.16 -7.09
CA PRO A 75 -14.56 7.84 -5.87
C PRO A 75 -13.86 7.35 -4.59
N LYS A 76 -13.40 6.09 -4.59
CA LYS A 76 -12.68 5.46 -3.48
C LYS A 76 -11.51 4.62 -4.03
N PRO A 77 -10.43 5.25 -4.52
CA PRO A 77 -9.34 4.55 -5.23
C PRO A 77 -8.71 3.43 -4.40
N SER A 78 -8.46 3.65 -3.11
CA SER A 78 -7.89 2.64 -2.22
C SER A 78 -8.79 1.42 -1.96
N LYS A 79 -10.02 1.39 -2.49
CA LYS A 79 -10.94 0.25 -2.42
C LYS A 79 -11.05 -0.50 -3.74
N THR A 80 -10.45 -0.02 -4.83
CA THR A 80 -10.46 -0.72 -6.12
C THR A 80 -9.37 -1.79 -6.15
N ALA A 81 -9.57 -2.82 -6.96
CA ALA A 81 -8.60 -3.92 -7.07
C ALA A 81 -7.24 -3.42 -7.56
N GLU A 82 -7.23 -2.47 -8.50
CA GLU A 82 -6.00 -1.95 -9.13
C GLU A 82 -5.09 -1.17 -8.16
N ALA A 83 -5.61 -0.67 -7.04
CA ALA A 83 -4.83 -0.01 -6.00
C ALA A 83 -3.98 -0.99 -5.15
N HIS A 84 -4.26 -2.29 -5.23
CA HIS A 84 -3.60 -3.32 -4.43
C HIS A 84 -2.58 -4.05 -5.31
N ILE A 85 -1.38 -3.48 -5.42
CA ILE A 85 -0.31 -4.01 -6.25
C ILE A 85 0.32 -5.19 -5.51
N PRO A 86 0.44 -6.39 -6.09
CA PRO A 86 1.10 -7.51 -5.43
C PRO A 86 2.49 -7.12 -4.93
N LEU A 87 2.82 -7.45 -3.67
CA LEU A 87 4.11 -7.08 -3.09
C LEU A 87 5.28 -7.65 -3.89
N SER A 88 5.15 -8.88 -4.38
CA SER A 88 6.14 -9.52 -5.25
C SER A 88 6.39 -8.74 -6.55
N GLU A 89 5.36 -8.12 -7.13
CA GLU A 89 5.47 -7.31 -8.33
C GLU A 89 6.14 -5.97 -8.01
N TRP A 90 5.66 -5.26 -6.98
CA TRP A 90 6.22 -3.97 -6.58
C TRP A 90 7.70 -4.03 -6.19
N LEU A 91 8.15 -5.13 -5.59
CA LEU A 91 9.57 -5.34 -5.27
C LEU A 91 10.48 -5.43 -6.51
N THR A 92 9.93 -5.64 -7.71
CA THR A 92 10.68 -5.63 -8.97
C THR A 92 10.79 -4.24 -9.60
N TRP A 93 10.06 -3.25 -9.09
CA TRP A 93 10.05 -1.90 -9.65
C TRP A 93 11.38 -1.20 -9.44
N LYS A 94 11.77 -0.35 -10.39
CA LYS A 94 12.97 0.49 -10.28
C LYS A 94 12.78 1.64 -9.30
N ALA A 95 11.56 2.14 -9.18
CA ALA A 95 11.19 3.20 -8.27
C ALA A 95 10.01 2.77 -7.40
N TRP A 96 9.79 3.51 -6.31
CA TRP A 96 8.73 3.15 -5.36
C TRP A 96 7.33 3.50 -5.85
N ASP A 97 7.21 4.45 -6.78
CA ASP A 97 5.97 5.02 -7.33
C ASP A 97 5.75 4.68 -8.81
N HIS A 98 6.67 3.96 -9.45
CA HIS A 98 6.50 3.46 -10.81
C HIS A 98 7.47 2.29 -11.09
N PRO A 99 7.09 1.35 -11.99
CA PRO A 99 7.94 0.23 -12.41
C PRO A 99 9.27 0.63 -13.06
#